data_AF-A0A9P7BZK3-F1
#
_entry.id   AF-A0A9P7BZK3-F1
#
_cell.length_a   1.000
_cell.length_b   1.000
_cell.length_c   1.000
_cell.angle_alpha   90.00
_cell.angle_beta   90.00
_cell.angle_gamma   90.00
#
_symmetry.space_group_name_H-M   'P 1'
#
loop_
_entity.id
_entity.type
_entity.pdbx_description
1 polymer ?
#
loop_
_entity_poly.entity_id
_entity_poly.type
_entity_poly.pdbx_seq_one_letter_code
_entity_poly.pdbx_strand_id
1 'polypeptide(L)'
;MDQQIESLQQELVDIAALKAGIRWREHGEKSAGYLKRIHQVRTVEQSINYLQDPTSGLTVSSRTQLMEVSQAFYQELYSVDLVDEHDIDCYLQDIADLPQLNEDDCRYLISPITIEEIIEQSKKVIRRQSSPGSDDLGYVFMHLIYQFSPLKDLILKIYV
;
A
#
# COMPACT_ATOMS: atom_id res chain seq x y z
N MET A 1 24.70 -15.12 48.42
CA MET A 1 23.68 -16.15 48.13
C MET A 1 22.82 -15.70 46.95
N ASP A 2 22.41 -14.42 46.90
CA ASP A 2 21.58 -13.88 45.81
C ASP A 2 22.25 -13.88 44.42
N GLN A 3 23.56 -13.60 44.32
CA GLN A 3 24.27 -13.62 43.03
C GLN A 3 24.25 -14.97 42.30
N GLN A 4 24.25 -16.08 43.05
CA GLN A 4 24.21 -17.42 42.46
C GLN A 4 22.80 -17.76 41.95
N ILE A 5 21.78 -17.20 42.59
CA ILE A 5 20.39 -17.35 42.15
C ILE A 5 20.17 -16.50 40.90
N GLU A 6 20.67 -15.27 40.88
CA GLU A 6 20.60 -14.37 39.72
C GLU A 6 21.32 -14.96 38.50
N SER A 7 22.52 -15.55 38.67
CA SER A 7 23.24 -16.17 37.55
C SER A 7 22.48 -17.36 36.96
N LEU A 8 21.87 -18.18 37.80
CA LEU A 8 21.07 -19.34 37.36
C LEU A 8 19.78 -18.90 36.65
N GLN A 9 19.13 -17.85 37.16
CA GLN A 9 17.94 -17.29 36.52
C GLN A 9 18.29 -16.68 35.15
N GLN A 10 19.41 -15.95 35.05
CA GLN A 10 19.88 -15.41 33.79
C GLN A 10 20.20 -16.52 32.78
N GLU A 11 20.87 -17.59 33.20
CA GLU A 11 21.20 -18.72 32.34
C GLU A 11 19.93 -19.44 31.83
N LEU A 12 18.91 -19.60 32.68
CA LEU A 12 17.62 -20.17 32.27
C LEU A 12 16.88 -19.29 31.25
N VAL A 13 16.91 -17.97 31.46
CA VAL A 13 16.34 -17.00 30.50
C VAL A 13 17.08 -17.07 29.17
N ASP A 14 18.40 -17.13 29.18
CA ASP A 14 19.23 -17.21 27.96
C ASP A 14 18.97 -18.52 27.20
N ILE A 15 18.86 -19.65 27.91
CA ILE A 15 18.51 -20.95 27.31
C ILE A 15 17.09 -20.91 26.73
N ALA A 16 16.13 -20.32 27.43
CA ALA A 16 14.77 -20.18 26.93
C ALA A 16 14.71 -19.26 25.70
N ALA A 17 15.43 -18.15 25.71
CA ALA A 17 15.54 -17.22 24.59
C ALA A 17 16.23 -17.86 23.37
N LEU A 18 17.26 -18.69 23.58
CA LEU A 18 17.89 -19.49 22.53
C LEU A 18 16.92 -20.52 21.94
N LYS A 19 16.21 -21.28 22.78
CA LYS A 19 15.21 -22.28 22.33
C LYS A 19 14.04 -21.65 21.59
N ALA A 20 13.60 -20.46 22.01
CA ALA A 20 12.53 -19.71 21.38
C ALA A 20 12.98 -18.89 20.16
N GLY A 21 14.27 -18.91 19.80
CA GLY A 21 14.84 -18.12 18.71
C GLY A 21 14.70 -16.61 18.91
N ILE A 22 14.48 -16.14 20.15
CA ILE A 22 14.28 -14.72 20.49
C ILE A 22 15.59 -13.96 20.26
N ARG A 23 16.72 -14.53 20.70
CA ARG A 23 18.06 -13.97 20.45
C ARG A 23 18.35 -13.79 18.95
N TRP A 24 17.79 -14.67 18.11
CA TRP A 24 17.95 -14.62 16.65
C TRP A 24 17.10 -13.52 15.98
N ARG A 25 16.02 -13.05 16.61
CA ARG A 25 15.21 -11.93 16.12
C ARG A 25 15.79 -10.56 16.51
N GLU A 26 16.37 -10.44 17.71
CA GLU A 26 16.79 -9.14 18.27
C GLU A 26 18.10 -8.60 17.68
N HIS A 27 18.99 -9.45 17.19
CA HIS A 27 20.31 -9.05 16.66
C HIS A 27 20.36 -8.93 15.13
N GLY A 28 19.21 -9.01 14.44
CA GLY A 28 19.13 -8.78 12.99
C GLY A 28 19.85 -9.81 12.11
N GLU A 29 20.31 -10.93 12.66
CA GLU A 29 20.99 -11.97 11.89
C GLU A 29 20.00 -12.74 11.01
N LYS A 30 20.11 -12.49 9.70
CA LYS A 30 19.36 -13.23 8.69
C LYS A 30 20.07 -14.57 8.47
N SER A 31 19.49 -15.68 8.93
CA SER A 31 20.01 -17.02 8.64
C SER A 31 20.31 -17.14 7.14
N ALA A 32 21.59 -17.26 6.77
CA ALA A 32 22.00 -17.27 5.37
C ALA A 32 21.32 -18.42 4.59
N GLY A 33 21.10 -19.56 5.25
CA GLY A 33 20.35 -20.69 4.70
C GLY A 33 18.84 -20.41 4.56
N TYR A 34 18.24 -19.68 5.49
CA TYR A 34 16.86 -19.21 5.35
C TYR A 34 16.75 -18.22 4.18
N LEU A 35 17.61 -17.21 4.10
CA LEU A 35 17.63 -16.26 2.99
C LEU A 35 17.85 -16.93 1.64
N LYS A 36 18.79 -17.88 1.57
CA LYS A 36 19.03 -18.66 0.34
C LYS A 36 17.78 -19.42 -0.09
N ARG A 37 17.08 -20.09 0.85
CA ARG A 37 15.82 -20.79 0.56
C ARG A 37 14.72 -19.83 0.11
N ILE A 38 14.54 -18.71 0.80
CA ILE A 38 13.58 -17.67 0.41
C ILE A 38 13.90 -17.11 -0.97
N HIS A 39 15.17 -16.82 -1.26
CA HIS A 39 15.60 -16.36 -2.58
C HIS A 39 15.32 -17.41 -3.65
N GLN A 40 15.61 -18.69 -3.40
CA GLN A 40 15.33 -19.78 -4.34
C GLN A 40 13.83 -19.90 -4.62
N VAL A 41 13.00 -19.91 -3.57
CA VAL A 41 11.54 -19.95 -3.70
C VAL A 41 11.04 -18.76 -4.53
N ARG A 42 11.45 -17.54 -4.18
CA ARG A 42 11.09 -16.33 -4.92
C ARG A 42 11.58 -16.34 -6.37
N THR A 43 12.78 -16.83 -6.62
CA THR A 43 13.34 -16.91 -7.98
C THR A 43 12.47 -17.80 -8.87
N VAL A 44 11.99 -18.93 -8.34
CA VAL A 44 11.09 -19.82 -9.09
C VAL A 44 9.71 -19.18 -9.25
N GLU A 45 9.13 -18.63 -8.19
CA GLU A 45 7.81 -17.99 -8.22
C GLU A 45 7.76 -16.76 -9.15
N GLN A 46 8.85 -15.99 -9.23
CA GLN A 46 8.95 -14.80 -10.05
C GLN A 46 9.50 -15.08 -11.46
N SER A 47 9.92 -16.33 -11.75
CA SER A 47 10.34 -16.72 -13.09
C SER A 47 9.14 -17.03 -13.98
N ILE A 48 9.11 -16.44 -15.16
CA ILE A 48 8.19 -16.83 -16.22
C ILE A 48 8.81 -18.05 -16.91
N ASN A 49 8.24 -19.23 -16.68
CA ASN A 49 8.74 -20.49 -17.24
C ASN A 49 8.16 -20.80 -18.62
N TYR A 50 6.95 -20.29 -18.90
CA TYR A 50 6.22 -20.56 -20.13
C TYR A 50 5.40 -19.32 -20.52
N LEU A 51 5.33 -19.06 -21.82
CA LEU A 51 4.40 -18.10 -22.41
C LEU A 51 3.70 -18.75 -23.60
N GLN A 52 2.50 -18.29 -23.91
CA GLN A 52 1.85 -18.65 -25.17
C GLN A 52 2.14 -17.55 -26.19
N ASP A 53 2.66 -17.93 -27.34
CA ASP A 53 2.81 -17.00 -28.46
C ASP A 53 1.42 -16.67 -29.02
N PRO A 54 0.99 -15.39 -29.01
CA PRO A 54 -0.32 -14.99 -29.49
C PRO A 54 -0.53 -15.22 -31.00
N THR A 55 0.55 -15.28 -31.79
CA THR A 55 0.45 -15.43 -33.26
C THR A 55 0.31 -16.90 -33.65
N SER A 56 1.12 -17.79 -33.07
CA SER A 56 1.13 -19.21 -33.40
C SER A 56 0.24 -20.06 -32.48
N GLY A 57 -0.15 -19.53 -31.31
CA GLY A 57 -0.89 -20.24 -30.27
C GLY A 57 -0.06 -21.29 -29.51
N LEU A 58 1.24 -21.41 -29.81
CA LEU A 58 2.13 -22.42 -29.22
C LEU A 58 2.72 -21.94 -27.88
N THR A 59 2.90 -22.88 -26.95
CA THR A 59 3.58 -22.61 -25.68
C THR A 59 5.10 -22.66 -25.89
N VAL A 60 5.77 -21.55 -25.58
CA VAL A 60 7.23 -21.42 -25.59
C VAL A 60 7.79 -21.52 -24.17
N SER A 61 9.01 -22.04 -24.05
CA SER A 61 9.70 -22.24 -22.76
C SER A 61 11.19 -21.86 -22.78
N SER A 62 11.76 -21.74 -23.97
CA SER A 62 13.14 -21.26 -24.15
C SER A 62 13.23 -19.79 -23.75
N ARG A 63 14.28 -19.41 -23.01
CA ARG A 63 14.53 -18.01 -22.61
C ARG A 63 14.53 -17.05 -23.80
N THR A 64 15.12 -17.44 -24.93
CA THR A 64 15.14 -16.60 -26.14
C THR A 64 13.74 -16.38 -26.68
N GLN A 65 12.95 -17.45 -26.77
CA GLN A 65 11.57 -17.38 -27.24
C GLN A 65 10.68 -16.58 -26.28
N LEU A 66 10.84 -16.76 -24.97
CA LEU A 66 10.12 -16.00 -23.95
C LEU A 66 10.39 -14.49 -24.10
N MET A 67 11.65 -14.11 -24.35
CA MET A 67 12.02 -12.71 -24.57
C MET A 67 11.44 -12.16 -25.87
N GLU A 68 11.50 -12.91 -26.98
CA GLU A 68 10.95 -12.50 -28.27
C GLU A 68 9.42 -12.29 -28.20
N VAL A 69 8.70 -13.26 -27.62
CA VAL A 69 7.24 -13.16 -27.43
C VAL A 69 6.88 -12.00 -26.51
N SER A 70 7.60 -11.83 -25.40
CA SER A 70 7.35 -10.71 -24.48
C SER A 70 7.62 -9.37 -25.16
N GLN A 71 8.70 -9.26 -25.93
CA GLN A 71 9.04 -8.04 -26.64
C GLN A 71 7.97 -7.69 -27.67
N ALA A 72 7.56 -8.65 -28.50
CA ALA A 72 6.52 -8.44 -29.50
C ALA A 72 5.21 -7.98 -28.85
N PHE A 73 4.78 -8.67 -27.78
CA PHE A 73 3.57 -8.31 -27.04
C PHE A 73 3.64 -6.88 -26.48
N TYR A 74 4.72 -6.50 -25.80
CA TYR A 74 4.81 -5.16 -25.23
C TYR A 74 5.04 -4.07 -26.28
N GLN A 75 5.69 -4.40 -27.41
CA GLN A 75 5.78 -3.47 -28.54
C GLN A 75 4.41 -3.15 -29.13
N GLU A 76 3.53 -4.15 -29.22
CA GLU A 76 2.14 -3.95 -29.66
C GLU A 76 1.32 -3.20 -28.60
N LEU A 77 1.39 -3.63 -27.33
CA LEU A 77 0.63 -3.01 -26.23
C LEU A 77 0.96 -1.54 -26.01
N TYR A 78 2.21 -1.15 -26.23
CA TYR A 78 2.67 0.24 -26.13
C TYR A 78 2.84 0.90 -27.51
N SER A 79 2.32 0.29 -28.57
CA SER A 79 2.21 0.98 -29.85
C SER A 79 1.18 2.10 -29.73
N VAL A 80 1.31 3.11 -30.60
CA VAL A 80 0.35 4.21 -30.62
C VAL A 80 -0.96 3.67 -31.17
N ASP A 81 -1.98 3.56 -30.33
CA ASP A 81 -3.35 3.36 -30.78
C ASP A 81 -3.75 4.59 -31.61
N LEU A 82 -3.90 4.40 -32.92
CA LEU A 82 -4.38 5.44 -33.81
C LEU A 82 -5.88 5.62 -33.55
N VAL A 83 -6.22 6.58 -32.70
CA VAL A 83 -7.59 7.02 -32.47
C VAL A 83 -7.94 8.06 -33.54
N ASP A 84 -9.07 7.90 -34.20
CA ASP A 84 -9.59 8.90 -35.15
C ASP A 84 -9.95 10.18 -34.38
N GLU A 85 -9.54 11.35 -34.89
CA GLU A 85 -9.94 12.64 -34.33
C GLU A 85 -11.48 12.77 -34.27
N HIS A 86 -12.20 12.16 -35.21
CA HIS A 86 -13.66 12.12 -35.20
C HIS A 86 -14.24 11.39 -33.98
N ASP A 87 -13.63 10.27 -33.56
CA ASP A 87 -14.08 9.51 -32.38
C ASP A 87 -13.84 10.31 -31.10
N ILE A 88 -12.74 11.08 -31.04
CA ILE A 88 -12.46 12.02 -29.94
C ILE A 88 -13.54 13.11 -29.91
N ASP A 89 -13.87 13.70 -31.04
CA ASP A 89 -14.89 14.75 -31.14
C ASP A 89 -16.27 14.21 -30.72
N CYS A 90 -16.64 13.00 -31.13
CA CYS A 90 -17.89 12.36 -30.72
C CYS A 90 -17.93 12.14 -29.21
N TYR A 91 -16.85 11.61 -28.63
CA TYR A 91 -16.74 11.42 -27.19
C TYR A 91 -16.85 12.75 -26.41
N LEU A 92 -16.21 13.80 -26.92
CA LEU A 92 -16.28 15.13 -26.30
C LEU A 92 -17.67 15.76 -26.41
N GLN A 93 -18.41 15.50 -27.49
CA GLN A 93 -19.80 15.92 -27.63
C GLN A 93 -20.71 15.23 -26.60
N ASP A 94 -20.51 13.93 -26.35
CA ASP A 94 -21.29 13.17 -25.36
C ASP A 94 -21.16 13.71 -23.92
N ILE A 95 -20.04 14.38 -23.61
CA ILE A 95 -19.76 14.96 -22.29
C ILE A 95 -19.92 16.48 -22.24
N ALA A 96 -20.33 17.12 -23.34
CA ALA A 96 -20.45 18.58 -23.41
C ALA A 96 -21.52 19.13 -22.45
N ASP A 97 -22.58 18.36 -22.20
CA ASP A 97 -23.72 18.75 -21.36
C ASP A 97 -23.65 18.19 -19.93
N LEU A 98 -22.45 17.88 -19.44
CA LEU A 98 -22.30 17.44 -18.05
C LEU A 98 -22.67 18.56 -17.06
N PRO A 99 -23.28 18.22 -15.91
CA PRO A 99 -23.55 19.18 -14.86
C PRO A 99 -22.27 19.91 -14.44
N GLN A 100 -22.26 21.22 -14.61
CA GLN A 100 -21.18 22.07 -14.13
C GLN A 100 -21.49 22.54 -12.71
N LEU A 101 -20.45 22.73 -11.91
CA LEU A 101 -20.57 23.36 -10.60
C LEU A 101 -21.08 24.78 -10.79
N ASN A 102 -22.10 25.16 -10.04
CA ASN A 102 -22.52 26.54 -10.00
C ASN A 102 -21.52 27.37 -9.18
N GLU A 103 -21.65 28.69 -9.25
CA GLU A 103 -20.71 29.59 -8.57
C GLU A 103 -20.74 29.43 -7.04
N ASP A 104 -21.89 29.05 -6.47
CA ASP A 104 -22.03 28.77 -5.03
C ASP A 104 -21.24 27.53 -4.62
N ASP A 105 -21.34 26.45 -5.38
CA ASP A 105 -20.61 25.20 -5.16
C ASP A 105 -19.11 25.44 -5.32
N CYS A 106 -18.70 26.20 -6.33
CA CYS A 106 -17.31 26.61 -6.49
C CYS A 106 -16.80 27.39 -5.28
N ARG A 107 -17.58 28.37 -4.80
CA ARG A 107 -17.24 29.15 -3.59
C ARG A 107 -17.17 28.28 -2.34
N TYR A 108 -18.06 27.31 -2.20
CA TYR A 108 -18.06 26.37 -1.08
C TYR A 108 -16.82 25.46 -1.11
N LEU A 109 -16.45 24.92 -2.27
CA LEU A 109 -15.29 24.03 -2.42
C LEU A 109 -13.94 24.70 -2.13
N ILE A 110 -13.84 26.01 -2.35
CA ILE A 110 -12.62 26.78 -2.03
C ILE A 110 -12.68 27.42 -0.64
N SER A 111 -13.78 27.26 0.09
CA SER A 111 -13.90 27.82 1.42
C SER A 111 -13.00 27.07 2.42
N PRO A 112 -12.45 27.74 3.45
CA PRO A 112 -11.62 27.08 4.44
C PRO A 112 -12.39 25.99 5.19
N ILE A 113 -11.75 24.85 5.40
CA ILE A 113 -12.32 23.74 6.17
C ILE A 113 -12.55 24.20 7.62
N THR A 114 -13.76 23.94 8.12
CA THR A 114 -14.17 24.27 9.48
C THR A 114 -13.94 23.11 10.44
N ILE A 115 -13.81 23.41 11.73
CA ILE A 115 -13.63 22.38 12.75
C ILE A 115 -14.91 21.53 12.90
N GLU A 116 -16.08 22.13 12.69
CA GLU A 116 -17.37 21.46 12.70
C GLU A 116 -17.44 20.39 11.60
N GLU A 117 -16.97 20.69 10.39
CA GLU A 117 -16.90 19.72 9.29
C GLU A 117 -15.98 18.54 9.62
N ILE A 118 -14.80 18.80 10.20
CA ILE A 118 -13.86 17.75 10.62
C ILE A 118 -14.48 16.84 11.69
N ILE A 119 -15.15 17.43 12.69
CA ILE A 119 -15.85 16.68 13.73
C ILE A 119 -16.99 15.86 13.13
N GLU A 120 -17.74 16.39 12.18
CA GLU A 120 -18.84 15.68 11.53
C GLU A 120 -18.33 14.51 10.66
N GLN A 121 -17.28 14.71 9.87
CA GLN A 121 -16.71 13.63 9.06
C GLN A 121 -16.11 12.52 9.93
N SER A 122 -15.45 12.87 11.04
CA SER A 122 -14.86 11.87 11.93
C SER A 122 -15.91 10.95 12.57
N LYS A 123 -17.17 11.37 12.75
CA LYS A 123 -18.26 10.49 13.22
C LYS A 123 -18.49 9.27 12.33
N LYS A 124 -18.29 9.43 11.01
CA LYS A 124 -18.54 8.36 10.02
C LYS A 124 -17.54 7.21 10.14
N VAL A 125 -16.35 7.46 10.71
CA VAL A 125 -15.26 6.48 10.79
C VAL A 125 -15.16 5.79 12.15
N ILE A 126 -15.75 6.33 13.22
CA ILE A 126 -15.74 5.72 14.57
C ILE A 126 -16.28 4.29 14.58
N ARG A 127 -17.32 4.02 13.76
CA ARG A 127 -17.99 2.72 13.72
C ARG A 127 -17.29 1.70 12.82
N ARG A 128 -16.26 2.11 12.07
CA ARG A 128 -15.51 1.22 11.19
C ARG A 128 -14.33 0.66 11.97
N GLN A 129 -14.37 -0.64 12.25
CA GLN A 129 -13.22 -1.35 12.80
C GLN A 129 -12.21 -1.54 11.67
N SER A 130 -11.27 -0.59 11.55
CA SER A 130 -10.14 -0.69 10.64
C SER A 130 -8.85 -0.92 11.41
N SER A 131 -7.88 -1.53 10.77
CA SER A 131 -6.50 -1.53 11.25
C SER A 131 -6.00 -0.08 11.40
N PRO A 132 -5.18 0.21 12.43
CA PRO A 132 -4.59 1.52 12.62
C PRO A 132 -3.60 1.87 11.49
N GLY A 133 -3.31 3.16 11.34
CA GLY A 133 -2.31 3.65 10.39
C GLY A 133 -0.88 3.35 10.85
N SER A 134 0.11 3.92 10.16
CA SER A 134 1.53 3.85 10.57
C SER A 134 1.83 4.56 11.89
N ASP A 135 0.89 5.33 12.40
CA ASP A 135 0.92 5.99 13.71
C ASP A 135 0.37 5.11 14.84
N ASP A 136 -0.05 3.88 14.55
CA ASP A 136 -0.69 2.92 15.46
C ASP A 136 -1.98 3.45 16.13
N LEU A 137 -2.55 4.56 15.64
CA LEU A 137 -3.79 5.14 16.15
C LEU A 137 -4.97 4.73 15.27
N GLY A 138 -6.02 4.16 15.89
CA GLY A 138 -7.30 3.94 15.23
C GLY A 138 -8.11 5.22 15.04
N TYR A 139 -9.04 5.22 14.07
CA TYR A 139 -9.89 6.39 13.77
C TYR A 139 -10.75 6.89 14.94
N VAL A 140 -11.02 6.03 15.94
CA VAL A 140 -11.72 6.42 17.17
C VAL A 140 -10.94 7.50 17.92
N PHE A 141 -9.61 7.41 17.97
CA PHE A 141 -8.76 8.39 18.65
C PHE A 141 -8.76 9.73 17.91
N MET A 142 -8.78 9.71 16.58
CA MET A 142 -8.87 10.94 15.78
C MET A 142 -10.14 11.74 16.10
N HIS A 143 -11.28 11.06 16.23
CA HIS A 143 -12.51 11.73 16.63
C HIS A 143 -12.42 12.38 18.01
N LEU A 144 -11.80 11.71 18.99
CA LEU A 144 -11.61 12.25 20.34
C LEU A 144 -10.68 13.47 20.34
N ILE A 145 -9.58 13.40 19.57
CA ILE A 145 -8.64 14.51 19.41
C ILE A 145 -9.35 15.73 18.80
N TYR A 146 -10.17 15.54 17.77
CA TYR A 146 -10.88 16.64 17.11
C TYR A 146 -11.93 17.32 17.99
N GLN A 147 -12.45 16.64 19.01
CA GLN A 147 -13.33 17.25 19.99
C GLN A 147 -12.59 18.06 21.07
N PHE A 148 -11.28 17.88 21.21
CA PHE A 148 -10.53 18.53 22.28
C PHE A 148 -10.25 20.00 21.94
N SER A 149 -11.01 20.89 22.59
CA SER A 149 -11.02 22.33 22.30
C SER A 149 -9.64 23.01 22.25
N PRO A 150 -8.68 22.69 23.13
CA PRO A 150 -7.34 23.31 23.09
C PRO A 150 -6.53 23.00 21.83
N LEU A 151 -6.88 21.96 21.07
CA LEU A 151 -6.16 21.57 19.84
C LEU A 151 -6.82 22.10 18.57
N LYS A 152 -7.97 22.78 18.63
CA LYS A 152 -8.71 23.22 17.43
C LYS A 152 -7.86 24.05 16.47
N ASP A 153 -7.10 25.00 17.00
CA ASP A 153 -6.23 25.86 16.18
C ASP A 153 -5.10 25.06 15.51
N LEU A 154 -4.57 24.04 16.20
CA LEU A 154 -3.56 23.15 15.64
C LEU A 154 -4.15 22.24 14.57
N ILE A 155 -5.34 21.69 14.81
CA ILE A 155 -6.05 20.83 13.87
C ILE A 155 -6.32 21.59 12.57
N LEU A 156 -6.87 22.82 12.66
CA LEU A 156 -7.16 23.62 11.47
C LEU A 156 -5.90 23.95 10.66
N LYS A 157 -4.75 24.18 11.31
CA LYS A 157 -3.46 24.39 10.63
C LYS A 157 -2.93 23.17 9.86
N ILE A 158 -3.41 21.96 10.17
CA ILE A 158 -3.00 20.74 9.45
C ILE A 158 -3.81 20.60 8.15
N TYR A 159 -5.04 21.11 8.12
CA TYR A 159 -5.99 20.95 7.02
C TYR A 159 -6.07 22.15 6.07
N VAL A 160 -5.37 23.25 6.38
CA VAL A 160 -5.22 24.48 5.57
C VAL A 160 -3.76 24.61 5.14
#